data_AF-A0AAW1Q0L5-F1
#
_entry.id   AF-A0AAW1Q0L5-F1
#
_cell.length_a   1.000
_cell.length_b   1.000
_cell.length_c   1.000
_cell.angle_alpha   90.00
_cell.angle_beta   90.00
_cell.angle_gamma   90.00
#
_symmetry.space_group_name_H-M   'P 1'
#
loop_
_entity.id
_entity.type
_entity.pdbx_description
1 polymer ?
#
loop_
_entity_poly.entity_id
_entity_poly.type
_entity_poly.pdbx_seq_one_letter_code
_entity_poly.pdbx_strand_id
1 'polypeptide(L)'
;MSYSTTLSFSTSLSAPVQVCKLAQKSRTNRRPLHHVCRPMASSSGQDASSSEQAALLSTRRGLLQTVTGAAVAALLPCFPHAARAAGNATEARQQLLDAIAANKGVEEALRQLASYNPTSKPALSPQLKGKWKLLWASDNSEVSIATRKLPIKGESYQYVGVEGGEKADRAANTIRLLGGAVQVYLSAAAVPDKESPDTVFIEPPFYLELKLGGLTIPIQNTQPGGERKQILGAERNSYKQLYLEASGKPGDLRISEVTFGDPSAQGSVFVHQRI
;
A
#
# COMPACT_ATOMS: atom_id res chain seq x y z
N MET A 1 16.49 -46.57 -26.77
CA MET A 1 16.05 -45.49 -27.67
C MET A 1 15.87 -44.24 -26.82
N SER A 2 16.90 -43.40 -26.78
CA SER A 2 16.96 -42.22 -25.90
C SER A 2 16.91 -40.99 -26.79
N TYR A 3 15.85 -40.19 -26.67
CA TYR A 3 15.74 -38.91 -27.37
C TYR A 3 16.22 -37.80 -26.43
N SER A 4 17.39 -37.27 -26.76
CA SER A 4 17.96 -36.06 -26.16
C SER A 4 17.39 -34.86 -26.93
N THR A 5 16.42 -34.15 -26.36
CA THR A 5 15.85 -32.94 -26.97
C THR A 5 16.63 -31.72 -26.48
N THR A 6 17.57 -31.27 -27.30
CA THR A 6 18.31 -30.02 -27.09
C THR A 6 17.43 -28.84 -27.50
N LEU A 7 16.94 -28.06 -26.53
CA LEU A 7 16.23 -26.80 -26.78
C LEU A 7 17.25 -25.65 -26.89
N SER A 8 17.49 -25.22 -28.12
CA SER A 8 18.24 -24.02 -28.46
C SER A 8 17.33 -22.78 -28.36
N PHE A 9 17.57 -21.92 -27.36
CA PHE A 9 16.95 -20.60 -27.28
C PHE A 9 17.69 -19.62 -28.19
N SER A 10 17.03 -19.22 -29.27
CA SER A 10 17.47 -18.13 -30.14
C SER A 10 17.20 -16.79 -29.44
N THR A 11 18.26 -16.14 -28.98
CA THR A 11 18.25 -14.73 -28.58
C THR A 11 18.09 -13.85 -29.82
N SER A 12 16.88 -13.32 -30.03
CA SER A 12 16.66 -12.19 -30.93
C SER A 12 16.27 -10.96 -30.10
N LEU A 13 17.27 -10.24 -29.65
CA LEU A 13 17.17 -8.83 -29.29
C LEU A 13 16.98 -8.01 -30.57
N SER A 14 15.87 -7.29 -30.65
CA SER A 14 15.64 -6.16 -31.54
C SER A 14 14.50 -5.36 -30.93
N ALA A 15 14.50 -4.04 -30.78
CA ALA A 15 15.49 -2.96 -30.86
C ALA A 15 14.76 -1.74 -30.22
N PRO A 16 15.42 -0.61 -29.96
CA PRO A 16 14.90 0.45 -29.08
C PRO A 16 13.88 1.36 -29.80
N VAL A 17 12.81 1.73 -29.10
CA VAL A 17 11.98 2.87 -29.53
C VAL A 17 12.70 4.15 -29.14
N GLN A 18 13.45 4.71 -30.10
CA GLN A 18 13.89 6.10 -30.09
C GLN A 18 12.66 7.01 -30.21
N VAL A 19 12.40 7.82 -29.19
CA VAL A 19 11.57 9.02 -29.35
C VAL A 19 12.51 10.20 -29.54
N CYS A 20 12.52 10.73 -30.77
CA CYS A 20 13.27 11.90 -31.17
C CYS A 20 12.89 13.14 -30.35
N LYS A 21 13.92 13.87 -29.93
CA LYS A 21 13.86 15.24 -29.45
C LYS A 21 13.29 16.17 -30.54
N LEU A 22 12.42 17.09 -30.14
CA LEU A 22 12.27 18.38 -30.80
C LEU A 22 12.32 19.48 -29.74
N ALA A 23 13.41 20.24 -29.81
CA ALA A 23 13.72 21.36 -28.95
C ALA A 23 12.98 22.62 -29.40
N GLN A 24 12.42 23.37 -28.47
CA GLN A 24 12.15 24.80 -28.67
C GLN A 24 12.58 25.62 -27.44
N LYS A 25 13.79 26.18 -27.58
CA LYS A 25 14.16 27.58 -27.31
C LYS A 25 13.95 28.12 -25.87
N SER A 26 14.95 27.87 -25.03
CA SER A 26 15.24 28.62 -23.81
C SER A 26 15.61 30.08 -24.14
N ARG A 27 14.88 31.07 -23.62
CA ARG A 27 15.36 32.44 -23.45
C ARG A 27 15.91 32.60 -22.03
N THR A 28 17.20 32.90 -22.00
CA THR A 28 18.03 33.25 -20.85
C THR A 28 17.57 34.54 -20.18
N ASN A 29 17.42 34.53 -18.86
CA ASN A 29 17.59 35.74 -18.06
C ASN A 29 18.43 35.42 -16.83
N ARG A 30 19.73 35.74 -16.91
CA ARG A 30 20.69 35.65 -15.80
C ARG A 30 20.52 36.90 -14.94
N ARG A 31 20.28 36.73 -13.63
CA ARG A 31 20.65 37.72 -12.61
C ARG A 31 21.74 37.12 -11.72
N PRO A 32 22.83 37.83 -11.43
CA PRO A 32 23.83 37.38 -10.49
C PRO A 32 23.36 37.66 -9.05
N LEU A 33 23.29 36.63 -8.22
CA LEU A 33 23.16 36.77 -6.77
C LEU A 33 24.56 36.64 -6.16
N HIS A 34 24.99 37.70 -5.48
CA HIS A 34 26.18 37.74 -4.65
C HIS A 34 25.97 36.82 -3.45
N HIS A 35 26.66 35.67 -3.42
CA HIS A 35 26.75 34.87 -2.21
C HIS A 35 27.93 35.34 -1.35
N VAL A 36 27.57 35.91 -0.20
CA VAL A 36 28.46 36.29 0.89
C VAL A 36 28.91 35.02 1.62
N CYS A 37 30.22 34.78 1.64
CA CYS A 37 30.86 33.79 2.52
C CYS A 37 30.73 34.26 3.98
N ARG A 38 30.28 33.37 4.88
CA ARG A 38 30.48 33.51 6.33
C ARG A 38 31.08 32.21 6.88
N PRO A 39 32.15 32.29 7.70
CA PRO A 39 32.88 31.13 8.17
C PRO A 39 32.31 30.52 9.46
N MET A 40 32.88 29.36 9.76
CA MET A 40 32.60 28.34 10.76
C MET A 40 32.42 28.82 12.20
N ALA A 41 31.64 28.04 12.95
CA ALA A 41 31.90 27.79 14.37
C ALA A 41 31.73 26.29 14.65
N SER A 42 32.83 25.65 15.01
CA SER A 42 32.92 24.33 15.59
C SER A 42 32.52 24.39 17.07
N SER A 43 31.64 23.52 17.53
CA SER A 43 31.57 23.19 18.96
C SER A 43 31.55 21.68 19.15
N SER A 44 32.72 21.19 19.53
CA SER A 44 32.95 19.94 20.24
C SER A 44 32.14 19.87 21.53
N GLY A 45 31.39 18.79 21.73
CA GLY A 45 30.71 18.45 22.97
C GLY A 45 30.85 16.95 23.23
N GLN A 46 31.68 16.65 24.19
CA GLN A 46 32.11 15.35 24.70
C GLN A 46 31.14 14.80 25.77
N ASP A 47 31.26 13.49 26.02
CA ASP A 47 30.97 12.78 27.28
C ASP A 47 29.48 12.52 27.63
N ALA A 48 29.04 11.42 28.23
CA ALA A 48 29.64 10.18 28.71
C ALA A 48 28.52 9.20 29.15
N SER A 49 28.91 7.96 29.46
CA SER A 49 28.38 7.08 30.53
C SER A 49 26.96 6.50 30.35
N SER A 50 26.74 5.18 30.16
CA SER A 50 27.09 3.99 30.97
C SER A 50 26.20 3.70 32.20
N SER A 51 25.96 2.40 32.42
CA SER A 51 25.25 1.70 33.51
C SER A 51 23.72 1.75 33.47
N GLU A 52 22.95 0.66 33.36
CA GLU A 52 22.99 -0.68 33.99
C GLU A 52 22.57 -0.65 35.47
N GLN A 53 21.33 -1.05 35.73
CA GLN A 53 20.74 -1.60 36.97
C GLN A 53 19.21 -1.58 36.81
N ALA A 54 18.39 -2.41 37.43
CA ALA A 54 18.47 -3.74 38.02
C ALA A 54 17.00 -4.09 38.34
N ALA A 55 16.74 -5.38 38.54
CA ALA A 55 15.45 -5.96 38.84
C ALA A 55 14.72 -5.32 40.03
N LEU A 56 13.38 -5.45 40.09
CA LEU A 56 12.69 -5.79 41.33
C LEU A 56 11.29 -6.36 41.10
N LEU A 57 11.14 -7.61 41.52
CA LEU A 57 9.90 -8.34 41.75
C LEU A 57 9.12 -7.72 42.93
N SER A 58 7.81 -7.51 42.76
CA SER A 58 6.84 -7.35 43.86
C SER A 58 5.47 -7.79 43.33
N THR A 59 4.94 -8.98 43.62
CA THR A 59 4.47 -9.52 44.91
C THR A 59 3.15 -8.92 45.40
N ARG A 60 2.11 -9.77 45.29
CA ARG A 60 0.95 -9.97 46.20
C ARG A 60 -0.27 -9.03 46.16
N ARG A 61 -1.40 -9.74 45.93
CA ARG A 61 -2.64 -9.79 46.73
C ARG A 61 -3.33 -8.48 47.10
N GLY A 62 -4.54 -8.32 46.56
CA GLY A 62 -5.65 -7.63 47.21
C GLY A 62 -6.91 -7.85 46.37
N LEU A 63 -7.79 -8.78 46.74
CA LEU A 63 -8.91 -8.65 47.67
C LEU A 63 -10.22 -8.47 46.87
N LEU A 64 -11.00 -9.56 46.87
CA LEU A 64 -12.37 -9.64 46.38
C LEU A 64 -13.22 -8.54 47.03
N GLN A 65 -13.72 -7.61 46.21
CA GLN A 65 -14.87 -6.80 46.57
C GLN A 65 -16.01 -7.13 45.62
N THR A 66 -16.90 -7.99 46.11
CA THR A 66 -18.25 -8.19 45.59
C THR A 66 -19.07 -6.93 45.86
N VAL A 67 -19.33 -6.14 44.82
CA VAL A 67 -20.34 -5.08 44.86
C VAL A 67 -21.53 -5.54 44.03
N THR A 68 -22.56 -5.99 44.72
CA THR A 68 -23.92 -6.18 44.20
C THR A 68 -24.52 -4.81 43.90
N GLY A 69 -24.45 -4.38 42.63
CA GLY A 69 -25.10 -3.17 42.13
C GLY A 69 -26.37 -3.51 41.37
N ALA A 70 -27.49 -2.97 41.82
CA ALA A 70 -28.82 -3.16 41.25
C ALA A 70 -28.87 -2.80 39.75
N ALA A 71 -29.43 -3.72 38.96
CA ALA A 71 -29.71 -3.52 37.54
C ALA A 71 -30.88 -2.55 37.37
N VAL A 72 -30.58 -1.26 37.19
CA VAL A 72 -31.53 -0.30 36.65
C VAL A 72 -31.65 -0.62 35.15
N ALA A 73 -32.68 -1.39 34.81
CA ALA A 73 -33.09 -1.65 33.43
C ALA A 73 -33.65 -0.35 32.83
N ALA A 74 -32.75 0.56 32.44
CA ALA A 74 -33.09 1.70 31.62
C ALA A 74 -33.53 1.18 30.25
N LEU A 75 -34.84 1.25 29.98
CA LEU A 75 -35.46 1.08 28.67
C LEU A 75 -34.93 2.15 27.72
N LEU A 76 -33.75 1.91 27.15
CA LEU A 76 -33.26 2.71 26.03
C LEU A 76 -34.14 2.39 24.82
N PRO A 77 -34.68 3.42 24.13
CA PRO A 77 -35.37 3.20 22.86
C PRO A 77 -34.37 2.59 21.88
N CYS A 78 -34.58 1.33 21.51
CA CYS A 78 -33.84 0.67 20.45
C CYS A 78 -33.97 1.50 19.18
N PHE A 79 -32.89 2.11 18.72
CA PHE A 79 -32.84 2.85 17.47
C PHE A 79 -32.88 1.85 16.29
N PRO A 80 -33.98 1.76 15.51
CA PRO A 80 -34.06 0.83 14.37
C PRO A 80 -33.16 1.23 13.19
N HIS A 81 -32.49 2.38 13.26
CA HIS A 81 -31.74 2.94 12.13
C HIS A 81 -30.42 2.22 11.86
N ALA A 82 -29.72 1.75 12.90
CA ALA A 82 -28.41 1.09 12.74
C ALA A 82 -28.52 -0.28 12.05
N ALA A 83 -29.61 -1.03 12.31
CA ALA A 83 -29.82 -2.35 11.72
C ALA A 83 -30.06 -2.29 10.20
N ARG A 84 -30.78 -1.26 9.71
CA ARG A 84 -31.07 -1.11 8.28
C ARG A 84 -29.82 -0.71 7.47
N ALA A 85 -28.95 0.13 8.02
CA ALA A 85 -27.70 0.51 7.38
C ALA A 85 -26.76 -0.70 7.20
N ALA A 86 -26.72 -1.61 8.17
CA ALA A 86 -25.90 -2.83 8.10
C ALA A 86 -26.39 -3.82 7.03
N GLY A 87 -27.72 -3.96 6.86
CA GLY A 87 -28.30 -4.79 5.79
C GLY A 87 -27.90 -4.31 4.40
N ASN A 88 -28.08 -3.01 4.13
CA ASN A 88 -27.73 -2.41 2.83
C ASN A 88 -26.24 -2.53 2.49
N ALA A 89 -25.36 -2.38 3.49
CA ALA A 89 -23.92 -2.52 3.30
C ALA A 89 -23.53 -3.96 2.89
N THR A 90 -24.18 -4.95 3.48
CA THR A 90 -23.96 -6.38 3.16
C THR A 90 -24.39 -6.71 1.74
N GLU A 91 -25.56 -6.21 1.31
CA GLU A 91 -26.05 -6.38 -0.06
C GLU A 91 -25.14 -5.67 -1.07
N ALA A 92 -24.73 -4.42 -0.82
CA ALA A 92 -23.82 -3.69 -1.68
C ALA A 92 -22.44 -4.37 -1.79
N ARG A 93 -21.95 -4.96 -0.69
CA ARG A 93 -20.72 -5.75 -0.67
C ARG A 93 -20.84 -6.98 -1.56
N GLN A 94 -21.94 -7.71 -1.48
CA GLN A 94 -22.17 -8.88 -2.33
C GLN A 94 -22.29 -8.49 -3.81
N GLN A 95 -23.01 -7.41 -4.11
CA GLN A 95 -23.12 -6.87 -5.47
C GLN A 95 -21.76 -6.53 -6.08
N LEU A 96 -20.84 -5.96 -5.31
CA LEU A 96 -19.47 -5.70 -5.78
C LEU A 96 -18.72 -6.99 -6.10
N LEU A 97 -18.80 -7.99 -5.22
CA LEU A 97 -18.12 -9.28 -5.45
C LEU A 97 -18.67 -10.01 -6.68
N ASP A 98 -20.00 -9.99 -6.87
CA ASP A 98 -20.67 -10.57 -8.04
C ASP A 98 -20.27 -9.82 -9.32
N ALA A 99 -20.21 -8.48 -9.27
CA ALA A 99 -19.75 -7.66 -10.38
C ALA A 99 -18.29 -7.94 -10.77
N ILE A 100 -17.41 -8.15 -9.79
CA ILE A 100 -16.00 -8.54 -10.02
C ILE A 100 -15.93 -9.92 -10.66
N ALA A 101 -16.70 -10.89 -10.16
CA ALA A 101 -16.74 -12.24 -10.72
C ALA A 101 -17.27 -12.26 -12.16
N ALA A 102 -18.27 -11.42 -12.46
CA ALA A 102 -18.81 -11.26 -13.81
C ALA A 102 -17.98 -10.32 -14.71
N ASN A 103 -16.98 -9.62 -14.15
CA ASN A 103 -16.23 -8.53 -14.77
C ASN A 103 -17.13 -7.49 -15.46
N LYS A 104 -18.23 -7.11 -14.81
CA LYS A 104 -19.26 -6.21 -15.36
C LYS A 104 -19.91 -5.38 -14.25
N GLY A 105 -20.02 -4.07 -14.47
CA GLY A 105 -20.71 -3.16 -13.53
C GLY A 105 -19.95 -2.92 -12.21
N VAL A 106 -18.63 -3.13 -12.20
CA VAL A 106 -17.81 -3.08 -10.98
C VAL A 106 -17.78 -1.67 -10.39
N GLU A 107 -17.66 -0.63 -11.23
CA GLU A 107 -17.56 0.75 -10.77
C GLU A 107 -18.87 1.27 -10.15
N GLU A 108 -20.02 0.88 -10.70
CA GLU A 108 -21.33 1.21 -10.13
C GLU A 108 -21.49 0.60 -8.73
N ALA A 109 -21.20 -0.70 -8.61
CA ALA A 109 -21.27 -1.41 -7.33
C ALA A 109 -20.28 -0.84 -6.30
N LEU A 110 -19.09 -0.43 -6.75
CA LEU A 110 -18.08 0.20 -5.92
C LEU A 110 -18.55 1.55 -5.37
N ARG A 111 -19.12 2.43 -6.22
CA ARG A 111 -19.68 3.72 -5.79
C ARG A 111 -20.78 3.54 -4.75
N GLN A 112 -21.63 2.53 -4.94
CA GLN A 112 -22.68 2.18 -3.97
C GLN A 112 -22.08 1.71 -2.64
N LEU A 113 -21.12 0.78 -2.64
CA LEU A 113 -20.48 0.29 -1.42
C LEU A 113 -19.71 1.37 -0.67
N ALA A 114 -19.01 2.26 -1.40
CA ALA A 114 -18.25 3.36 -0.79
C ALA A 114 -19.13 4.31 0.03
N SER A 115 -20.41 4.49 -0.34
CA SER A 115 -21.37 5.28 0.44
C SER A 115 -21.69 4.68 1.82
N TYR A 116 -21.38 3.39 2.01
CA TYR A 116 -21.55 2.65 3.26
C TYR A 116 -20.21 2.37 3.98
N ASN A 117 -19.16 3.15 3.71
CA ASN A 117 -17.86 2.96 4.37
C ASN A 117 -18.00 2.97 5.91
N PRO A 118 -17.73 1.84 6.60
CA PRO A 118 -17.91 1.77 8.04
C PRO A 118 -16.79 2.46 8.81
N THR A 119 -15.69 2.84 8.13
CA THR A 119 -14.51 3.44 8.77
C THR A 119 -14.39 4.91 8.40
N SER A 120 -14.56 5.79 9.40
CA SER A 120 -14.54 7.25 9.20
C SER A 120 -13.16 7.84 8.89
N LYS A 121 -12.08 7.19 9.35
CA LYS A 121 -10.69 7.62 9.14
C LYS A 121 -9.83 6.46 8.64
N PRO A 122 -10.09 5.96 7.42
CA PRO A 122 -9.54 4.69 6.96
C PRO A 122 -8.01 4.70 6.82
N ALA A 123 -7.36 5.84 6.53
CA ALA A 123 -5.90 5.90 6.45
C ALA A 123 -5.21 5.79 7.83
N LEU A 124 -5.89 6.19 8.90
CA LEU A 124 -5.39 6.15 10.28
C LEU A 124 -5.85 4.89 11.03
N SER A 125 -6.72 4.10 10.43
CA SER A 125 -7.30 2.91 11.04
C SER A 125 -6.25 1.80 11.16
N PRO A 126 -6.13 1.11 12.31
CA PRO A 126 -5.27 -0.06 12.43
C PRO A 126 -5.71 -1.19 11.49
N GLN A 127 -6.98 -1.25 11.12
CA GLN A 127 -7.54 -2.19 10.14
C GLN A 127 -7.06 -1.92 8.71
N LEU A 128 -6.30 -0.86 8.44
CA LEU A 128 -5.62 -0.73 7.14
C LEU A 128 -4.44 -1.69 7.01
N LYS A 129 -3.77 -2.01 8.13
CA LYS A 129 -2.58 -2.86 8.18
C LYS A 129 -2.92 -4.32 7.89
N GLY A 130 -1.97 -5.08 7.38
CA GLY A 130 -2.11 -6.51 7.10
C GLY A 130 -1.80 -6.89 5.66
N LYS A 131 -2.19 -8.11 5.30
CA LYS A 131 -2.00 -8.71 3.99
C LYS A 131 -3.29 -8.68 3.18
N TRP A 132 -3.19 -8.15 1.97
CA TRP A 132 -4.31 -7.85 1.10
C TRP A 132 -4.07 -8.50 -0.26
N LYS A 133 -5.00 -9.31 -0.76
CA LYS A 133 -5.01 -9.83 -2.12
C LYS A 133 -5.77 -8.86 -3.03
N LEU A 134 -5.20 -8.50 -4.16
CA LEU A 134 -5.89 -7.71 -5.18
C LEU A 134 -6.97 -8.59 -5.83
N LEU A 135 -8.24 -8.17 -5.73
CA LEU A 135 -9.37 -8.83 -6.39
C LEU A 135 -9.64 -8.23 -7.77
N TRP A 136 -9.55 -6.91 -7.86
CA TRP A 136 -9.85 -6.17 -9.08
C TRP A 136 -9.09 -4.85 -9.12
N ALA A 137 -8.74 -4.41 -10.32
CA ALA A 137 -8.19 -3.10 -10.59
C ALA A 137 -8.84 -2.53 -11.86
N SER A 138 -9.05 -1.22 -11.88
CA SER A 138 -9.60 -0.52 -13.04
C SER A 138 -8.70 -0.63 -14.27
N ASP A 139 -9.29 -0.47 -15.45
CA ASP A 139 -8.62 -0.72 -16.73
C ASP A 139 -7.49 0.27 -17.03
N ASN A 140 -7.52 1.46 -16.46
CA ASN A 140 -6.43 2.44 -16.54
C ASN A 140 -5.23 2.09 -15.64
N SER A 141 -5.31 1.06 -14.79
CA SER A 141 -4.19 0.73 -13.91
C SER A 141 -3.08 -0.04 -14.64
N GLU A 142 -1.82 0.38 -14.46
CA GLU A 142 -0.67 -0.33 -14.98
C GLU A 142 -0.58 -1.78 -14.48
N VAL A 143 -1.06 -2.02 -13.24
CA VAL A 143 -1.14 -3.36 -12.66
C VAL A 143 -2.10 -4.25 -13.45
N SER A 144 -3.26 -3.72 -13.87
CA SER A 144 -4.20 -4.45 -14.73
C SER A 144 -3.55 -4.78 -16.09
N ILE A 145 -2.85 -3.82 -16.69
CA ILE A 145 -2.13 -4.02 -17.96
C ILE A 145 -1.04 -5.09 -17.81
N ALA A 146 -0.22 -5.00 -16.76
CA ALA A 146 0.90 -5.89 -16.51
C ALA A 146 0.43 -7.32 -16.18
N THR A 147 -0.64 -7.48 -15.40
CA THR A 147 -1.13 -8.80 -14.98
C THR A 147 -1.99 -9.49 -16.05
N ARG A 148 -2.80 -8.75 -16.82
CA ARG A 148 -3.67 -9.33 -17.87
C ARG A 148 -2.89 -9.76 -19.12
N LYS A 149 -1.78 -9.10 -19.44
CA LYS A 149 -0.98 -9.41 -20.65
C LYS A 149 -0.01 -10.57 -20.47
N LEU A 150 0.20 -11.06 -19.24
CA LEU A 150 1.08 -12.19 -19.00
C LEU A 150 0.35 -13.51 -19.33
N PRO A 151 0.99 -14.44 -20.04
CA PRO A 151 0.40 -15.75 -20.36
C PRO A 151 0.24 -16.64 -19.11
N ILE A 152 0.86 -16.25 -17.99
CA ILE A 152 0.82 -16.95 -16.71
C ILE A 152 -0.04 -16.12 -15.76
N LYS A 153 -1.04 -16.76 -15.13
CA LYS A 153 -1.85 -16.12 -14.10
C LYS A 153 -0.95 -15.69 -12.94
N GLY A 154 -0.89 -14.38 -12.71
CA GLY A 154 -0.23 -13.78 -11.56
C GLY A 154 -1.21 -13.51 -10.44
N GLU A 155 -0.73 -13.59 -9.20
CA GLU A 155 -1.44 -13.10 -8.03
C GLU A 155 -0.77 -11.81 -7.54
N SER A 156 -1.55 -10.78 -7.27
CA SER A 156 -1.05 -9.52 -6.72
C SER A 156 -1.48 -9.39 -5.26
N TYR A 157 -0.50 -9.07 -4.40
CA TYR A 157 -0.70 -8.85 -2.98
C TYR A 157 -0.16 -7.48 -2.59
N GLN A 158 -0.82 -6.84 -1.65
CA GLN A 158 -0.33 -5.68 -0.96
C GLN A 158 -0.18 -5.98 0.53
N TYR A 159 0.91 -5.49 1.09
CA TYR A 159 1.31 -5.66 2.46
C TYR A 159 1.41 -4.26 3.07
N VAL A 160 0.74 -4.01 4.19
CA VAL A 160 0.77 -2.70 4.87
C VAL A 160 1.12 -2.87 6.34
N GLY A 161 2.15 -2.16 6.80
CA GLY A 161 2.65 -2.23 8.17
C GLY A 161 3.25 -3.59 8.54
N VAL A 162 3.53 -3.83 9.83
CA VAL A 162 4.23 -5.04 10.31
C VAL A 162 3.50 -6.34 9.95
N GLU A 163 2.17 -6.35 10.09
CA GLU A 163 1.33 -7.51 9.75
C GLU A 163 1.32 -7.81 8.25
N GLY A 164 1.63 -6.80 7.42
CA GLY A 164 1.79 -6.95 5.99
C GLY A 164 3.23 -7.28 5.61
N GLY A 165 4.23 -6.54 6.06
CA GLY A 165 5.60 -6.75 5.62
C GLY A 165 6.58 -5.84 6.32
N GLU A 166 7.70 -6.45 6.72
CA GLU A 166 8.98 -5.94 7.26
C GLU A 166 8.95 -4.80 8.30
N LYS A 167 8.23 -3.69 8.08
CA LYS A 167 8.22 -2.50 8.96
C LYS A 167 6.84 -1.86 9.09
N ALA A 168 6.61 -1.20 10.23
CA ALA A 168 5.31 -0.62 10.59
C ALA A 168 4.86 0.54 9.68
N ASP A 169 5.81 1.22 9.07
CA ASP A 169 5.68 2.46 8.29
C ASP A 169 5.84 2.23 6.78
N ARG A 170 5.71 0.98 6.33
CA ARG A 170 5.92 0.60 4.93
C ARG A 170 4.71 -0.09 4.33
N ALA A 171 4.58 0.08 3.03
CA ALA A 171 3.74 -0.77 2.21
C ALA A 171 4.62 -1.50 1.18
N ALA A 172 4.20 -2.70 0.79
CA ALA A 172 4.83 -3.43 -0.28
C ALA A 172 3.78 -4.06 -1.21
N ASN A 173 3.98 -3.93 -2.50
CA ASN A 173 3.24 -4.67 -3.51
C ASN A 173 4.08 -5.87 -3.95
N THR A 174 3.44 -7.01 -4.16
CA THR A 174 4.10 -8.23 -4.62
C THR A 174 3.27 -8.90 -5.69
N ILE A 175 3.88 -9.12 -6.85
CA ILE A 175 3.29 -9.91 -7.92
C ILE A 175 3.96 -11.28 -7.89
N ARG A 176 3.18 -12.33 -7.61
CA ARG A 176 3.62 -13.72 -7.58
C ARG A 176 3.22 -14.41 -8.87
N LEU A 177 4.19 -14.98 -9.57
CA LEU A 177 4.00 -15.78 -10.78
C LEU A 177 4.43 -17.22 -10.51
N LEU A 178 3.88 -18.19 -11.27
CA LEU A 178 4.27 -19.61 -11.20
C LEU A 178 4.22 -20.18 -9.76
N GLY A 179 3.11 -19.98 -9.05
CA GLY A 179 2.97 -20.42 -7.65
C GLY A 179 3.85 -19.67 -6.65
N GLY A 180 4.47 -18.55 -7.07
CA GLY A 180 5.41 -17.77 -6.27
C GLY A 180 6.87 -18.16 -6.45
N ALA A 181 7.20 -19.01 -7.43
CA ALA A 181 8.58 -19.27 -7.82
C ALA A 181 9.29 -18.00 -8.33
N VAL A 182 8.52 -17.09 -8.95
CA VAL A 182 8.98 -15.76 -9.36
C VAL A 182 8.11 -14.72 -8.64
N GLN A 183 8.73 -13.76 -7.96
CA GLN A 183 8.03 -12.67 -7.30
C GLN A 183 8.70 -11.34 -7.62
N VAL A 184 7.92 -10.38 -8.09
CA VAL A 184 8.36 -8.98 -8.18
C VAL A 184 7.87 -8.28 -6.92
N TYR A 185 8.78 -7.73 -6.14
CA TYR A 185 8.52 -7.09 -4.86
C TYR A 185 8.90 -5.62 -4.93
N LEU A 186 7.94 -4.73 -4.66
CA LEU A 186 8.14 -3.28 -4.61
C LEU A 186 7.71 -2.77 -3.24
N SER A 187 8.64 -2.27 -2.44
CA SER A 187 8.36 -1.67 -1.13
C SER A 187 8.63 -0.17 -1.13
N ALA A 188 7.81 0.57 -0.37
CA ALA A 188 7.90 2.01 -0.19
C ALA A 188 7.53 2.40 1.26
N ALA A 189 7.85 3.63 1.67
CA ALA A 189 7.27 4.20 2.88
C ALA A 189 5.77 4.47 2.64
N ALA A 190 4.95 4.26 3.67
CA ALA A 190 3.51 4.44 3.63
C ALA A 190 3.07 5.28 4.82
N VAL A 191 2.75 6.55 4.57
CA VAL A 191 2.50 7.55 5.61
C VAL A 191 1.08 8.08 5.45
N PRO A 192 0.20 7.93 6.46
CA PRO A 192 -1.11 8.56 6.46
C PRO A 192 -1.00 10.08 6.39
N ASP A 193 -1.87 10.71 5.64
CA ASP A 193 -2.00 12.16 5.64
C ASP A 193 -2.64 12.63 6.95
N LYS A 194 -2.03 13.64 7.58
CA LYS A 194 -2.55 14.25 8.81
C LYS A 194 -3.72 15.19 8.50
N GLU A 195 -3.74 15.78 7.30
CA GLU A 195 -4.76 16.73 6.88
C GLU A 195 -5.97 16.01 6.26
N SER A 196 -5.75 14.89 5.58
CA SER A 196 -6.79 14.06 4.98
C SER A 196 -6.81 12.63 5.58
N PRO A 197 -7.68 12.34 6.56
CA PRO A 197 -7.66 11.06 7.31
C PRO A 197 -8.07 9.83 6.49
N ASP A 198 -8.36 10.01 5.22
CA ASP A 198 -8.66 9.00 4.22
C ASP A 198 -7.51 8.76 3.23
N THR A 199 -6.42 9.53 3.30
CA THR A 199 -5.35 9.48 2.30
C THR A 199 -4.06 8.90 2.87
N VAL A 200 -3.40 8.05 2.09
CA VAL A 200 -2.09 7.47 2.39
C VAL A 200 -1.11 7.89 1.30
N PHE A 201 0.03 8.42 1.70
CA PHE A 201 1.13 8.72 0.80
C PHE A 201 2.08 7.53 0.69
N ILE A 202 2.45 7.21 -0.54
CA ILE A 202 3.48 6.23 -0.85
C ILE A 202 4.70 7.01 -1.36
N GLU A 203 5.79 6.94 -0.61
CA GLU A 203 6.96 7.80 -0.79
C GLU A 203 8.29 7.01 -0.67
N PRO A 204 9.42 7.59 -1.09
CA PRO A 204 10.73 6.95 -0.99
C PRO A 204 11.11 6.66 0.47
N PRO A 205 12.07 5.73 0.73
CA PRO A 205 12.83 4.98 -0.27
C PRO A 205 12.03 3.82 -0.87
N PHE A 206 12.20 3.65 -2.19
CA PHE A 206 11.66 2.52 -2.94
C PHE A 206 12.71 1.42 -3.08
N TYR A 207 12.31 0.19 -2.79
CA TYR A 207 13.10 -1.02 -3.02
C TYR A 207 12.36 -1.90 -4.02
N LEU A 208 13.00 -2.17 -5.16
CA LEU A 208 12.49 -3.10 -6.16
C LEU A 208 13.39 -4.33 -6.20
N GLU A 209 12.78 -5.48 -5.94
CA GLU A 209 13.46 -6.77 -5.86
C GLU A 209 12.77 -7.81 -6.74
N LEU A 210 13.56 -8.71 -7.30
CA LEU A 210 13.11 -9.94 -7.93
C LEU A 210 13.46 -11.12 -7.04
N LYS A 211 12.47 -11.92 -6.64
CA LYS A 211 12.66 -13.14 -5.86
C LYS A 211 12.48 -14.36 -6.77
N LEU A 212 13.53 -15.16 -6.96
CA LEU A 212 13.54 -16.35 -7.82
C LEU A 212 13.89 -17.59 -6.98
N GLY A 213 12.92 -18.46 -6.71
CA GLY A 213 13.18 -19.71 -5.97
C GLY A 213 13.85 -19.53 -4.60
N GLY A 214 13.56 -18.42 -3.92
CA GLY A 214 14.18 -18.06 -2.63
C GLY A 214 15.40 -17.13 -2.73
N LEU A 215 15.97 -16.92 -3.92
CA LEU A 215 17.03 -15.93 -4.15
C LEU A 215 16.42 -14.54 -4.32
N THR A 216 16.85 -13.55 -3.51
CA THR A 216 16.47 -12.15 -3.67
C THR A 216 17.53 -11.39 -4.46
N ILE A 217 17.12 -10.82 -5.60
CA ILE A 217 17.96 -10.03 -6.50
C ILE A 217 17.46 -8.58 -6.45
N PRO A 218 18.24 -7.63 -5.91
CA PRO A 218 17.85 -6.22 -5.96
C PRO A 218 17.93 -5.74 -7.42
N ILE A 219 16.81 -5.28 -7.96
CA ILE A 219 16.77 -4.65 -9.29
C ILE A 219 17.19 -3.19 -9.15
N GLN A 220 16.67 -2.51 -8.13
CA GLN A 220 16.98 -1.11 -7.89
C GLN A 220 16.82 -0.76 -6.41
N ASN A 221 17.81 -0.02 -5.90
CA ASN A 221 17.79 0.54 -4.55
C ASN A 221 17.84 2.07 -4.66
N THR A 222 16.73 2.74 -4.36
CA THR A 222 16.71 4.21 -4.28
C THR A 222 16.96 4.62 -2.83
N GLN A 223 18.24 4.62 -2.44
CA GLN A 223 18.62 5.14 -1.13
C GLN A 223 18.41 6.67 -1.06
N PRO A 224 18.10 7.22 0.12
CA PRO A 224 18.13 8.66 0.34
C PRO A 224 19.52 9.23 0.01
N GLY A 225 19.62 10.08 -1.03
CA GLY A 225 20.86 10.75 -1.43
C GLY A 225 21.61 10.14 -2.63
N GLY A 226 21.19 8.98 -3.15
CA GLY A 226 21.70 8.44 -4.42
C GLY A 226 21.10 9.14 -5.64
N GLU A 227 21.74 9.00 -6.81
CA GLU A 227 21.21 9.52 -8.08
C GLU A 227 19.84 8.87 -8.37
N ARG A 228 18.77 9.67 -8.25
CA ARG A 228 17.39 9.18 -8.27
C ARG A 228 16.98 8.82 -9.70
N LYS A 229 17.05 7.54 -10.08
CA LYS A 229 16.22 7.03 -11.19
C LYS A 229 14.80 6.83 -10.67
N GLN A 230 13.87 7.65 -11.15
CA GLN A 230 12.43 7.50 -10.87
C GLN A 230 11.96 6.11 -11.34
N ILE A 231 11.56 5.27 -10.38
CA ILE A 231 10.98 3.92 -10.66
C ILE A 231 9.52 4.07 -11.09
N LEU A 232 8.82 4.95 -10.39
CA LEU A 232 7.47 5.40 -10.69
C LEU A 232 7.63 6.82 -11.24
N GLY A 233 6.87 7.21 -12.27
CA GLY A 233 7.01 8.50 -12.95
C GLY A 233 6.83 9.73 -12.05
N ALA A 234 6.47 9.52 -10.78
CA ALA A 234 6.42 10.53 -9.72
C ALA A 234 7.20 10.10 -8.47
N GLU A 235 7.73 11.07 -7.74
CA GLU A 235 8.41 10.82 -6.45
C GLU A 235 7.46 10.34 -5.36
N ARG A 236 6.15 10.62 -5.49
CA ARG A 236 5.13 10.36 -4.48
C ARG A 236 3.81 10.04 -5.16
N ASN A 237 3.08 9.08 -4.59
CA ASN A 237 1.70 8.76 -4.98
C ASN A 237 0.77 8.94 -3.78
N SER A 238 -0.45 9.41 -4.02
CA SER A 238 -1.49 9.60 -3.00
C SER A 238 -2.64 8.63 -3.24
N TYR A 239 -2.96 7.84 -2.23
CA TYR A 239 -4.02 6.82 -2.28
C TYR A 239 -5.14 7.19 -1.32
N LYS A 240 -6.27 7.62 -1.86
CA LYS A 240 -7.50 7.86 -1.11
C LYS A 240 -8.20 6.53 -0.84
N GLN A 241 -8.45 6.21 0.43
CA GLN A 241 -9.15 5.02 0.88
C GLN A 241 -10.65 5.29 0.86
N LEU A 242 -11.34 4.81 -0.18
CA LEU A 242 -12.78 5.02 -0.38
C LEU A 242 -13.63 4.15 0.55
N TYR A 243 -13.12 2.97 0.92
CA TYR A 243 -13.82 1.99 1.74
C TYR A 243 -12.83 1.12 2.51
N LEU A 244 -13.13 0.82 3.77
CA LEU A 244 -12.36 -0.12 4.58
C LEU A 244 -13.28 -0.84 5.59
N GLU A 245 -13.36 -2.17 5.53
CA GLU A 245 -14.07 -2.96 6.55
C GLU A 245 -13.31 -2.91 7.89
N ALA A 246 -14.06 -2.73 8.98
CA ALA A 246 -13.49 -2.49 10.31
C ALA A 246 -13.30 -3.78 11.15
N SER A 247 -13.56 -4.95 10.58
CA SER A 247 -13.60 -6.21 11.35
C SER A 247 -12.21 -6.75 11.72
N GLY A 248 -11.21 -6.46 10.89
CA GLY A 248 -9.85 -6.98 11.00
C GLY A 248 -9.69 -8.45 10.59
N LYS A 249 -10.71 -9.06 9.95
CA LYS A 249 -10.76 -10.51 9.68
C LYS A 249 -10.49 -10.84 8.21
N PRO A 250 -9.95 -12.03 7.90
CA PRO A 250 -9.86 -12.51 6.53
C PRO A 250 -11.20 -12.39 5.80
N GLY A 251 -11.16 -11.91 4.57
CA GLY A 251 -12.35 -11.57 3.80
C GLY A 251 -12.71 -10.08 3.81
N ASP A 252 -12.16 -9.29 4.74
CA ASP A 252 -12.37 -7.84 4.80
C ASP A 252 -12.01 -7.17 3.46
N LEU A 253 -12.82 -6.22 2.99
CA LEU A 253 -12.58 -5.46 1.78
C LEU A 253 -11.98 -4.08 2.07
N ARG A 254 -11.16 -3.65 1.11
CA ARG A 254 -10.64 -2.27 1.05
C ARG A 254 -10.64 -1.78 -0.38
N ILE A 255 -11.02 -0.52 -0.56
CA ILE A 255 -11.06 0.15 -1.85
C ILE A 255 -10.20 1.40 -1.77
N SER A 256 -9.29 1.56 -2.72
CA SER A 256 -8.39 2.71 -2.80
C SER A 256 -8.31 3.27 -4.22
N GLU A 257 -8.21 4.59 -4.33
CA GLU A 257 -8.04 5.33 -5.58
C GLU A 257 -6.74 6.13 -5.55
N VAL A 258 -6.00 6.15 -6.67
CA VAL A 258 -4.82 7.01 -6.84
C VAL A 258 -5.27 8.40 -7.26
N THR A 259 -5.15 9.39 -6.36
CA THR A 259 -5.61 10.76 -6.63
C THR A 259 -4.51 11.68 -7.13
N PHE A 260 -3.24 11.34 -6.86
CA PHE A 260 -2.06 12.10 -7.29
C PHE A 260 -0.87 11.15 -7.45
N GLY A 261 0.02 11.44 -8.39
CA GLY A 261 1.24 10.66 -8.61
C GLY A 261 1.57 10.49 -10.09
N ASP A 262 1.92 9.28 -10.48
CA ASP A 262 2.17 8.95 -11.90
C ASP A 262 0.90 9.25 -12.73
N PRO A 263 0.99 10.08 -13.79
CA PRO A 263 -0.15 10.35 -14.66
C PRO A 263 -0.79 9.11 -15.26
N SER A 264 -0.03 8.01 -15.46
CA SER A 264 -0.58 6.75 -15.96
C SER A 264 -1.45 6.03 -14.94
N ALA A 265 -1.19 6.24 -13.64
CA ALA A 265 -1.87 5.56 -12.55
C ALA A 265 -2.99 6.41 -11.94
N GLN A 266 -3.02 7.72 -12.18
CA GLN A 266 -4.04 8.61 -11.61
C GLN A 266 -5.46 8.19 -12.02
N GLY A 267 -6.38 8.21 -11.05
CA GLY A 267 -7.75 7.71 -11.20
C GLY A 267 -7.86 6.18 -11.20
N SER A 268 -6.76 5.44 -11.01
CA SER A 268 -6.84 4.00 -10.87
C SER A 268 -7.48 3.61 -9.55
N VAL A 269 -8.43 2.68 -9.59
CA VAL A 269 -9.14 2.16 -8.43
C VAL A 269 -8.79 0.69 -8.23
N PHE A 270 -8.53 0.32 -6.98
CA PHE A 270 -8.13 -1.02 -6.59
C PHE A 270 -9.06 -1.57 -5.51
N VAL A 271 -9.54 -2.80 -5.71
CA VAL A 271 -10.31 -3.54 -4.72
C VAL A 271 -9.43 -4.67 -4.18
N HIS A 272 -9.22 -4.64 -2.87
CA HIS A 272 -8.43 -5.63 -2.16
C HIS A 272 -9.27 -6.39 -1.14
N GLN A 273 -8.87 -7.63 -0.87
CA GLN A 273 -9.43 -8.46 0.18
C GLN A 273 -8.34 -8.92 1.15
N ARG A 274 -8.58 -8.78 2.45
CA ARG A 274 -7.69 -9.27 3.49
C ARG A 274 -7.61 -10.80 3.45
N ILE A 275 -6.42 -11.35 3.64
CA ILE A 275 -6.18 -12.80 3.73
C ILE A 275 -5.48 -13.19 5.03
#